data_AF-A0A927LJE0-F1
#
_entry.id   AF-A0A927LJE0-F1
#
_cell.length_a   1.000
_cell.length_b   1.000
_cell.length_c   1.000
_cell.angle_alpha   90.00
_cell.angle_beta   90.00
_cell.angle_gamma   90.00
#
_symmetry.space_group_name_H-M   'P 1'
#
loop_
_entity.id
_entity.type
_entity.pdbx_description
1 polymer ?
#
loop_
_entity_poly.entity_id
_entity_poly.type
_entity_poly.pdbx_seq_one_letter_code
_entity_poly.pdbx_strand_id
1 'polypeptide(L)'
;MLLGLLAGSMPLDPLINKINGRTKRVKKQIVAEKKGSNIEKLSGYYSESFYVNELGICTQYVSGFKVYVIENNTFAKELEKGETAMLRFMIIDLANKYKQNISCEDK
;
A
#
# COMPACT_ATOMS: atom_id res chain seq x y z
N MET A 1 52.39 25.29 -27.54
CA MET A 1 50.98 24.83 -27.48
C MET A 1 50.86 23.86 -26.34
N LEU A 2 49.82 24.01 -25.50
CA LEU A 2 49.13 22.99 -24.66
C LEU A 2 48.49 23.66 -23.43
N LEU A 3 47.75 24.75 -23.66
CA LEU A 3 46.69 25.21 -22.75
C LEU A 3 45.39 24.56 -23.23
N GLY A 4 45.18 23.31 -22.85
CA GLY A 4 44.02 22.50 -23.31
C GLY A 4 43.58 21.42 -22.32
N LEU A 5 43.98 21.54 -21.05
CA LEU A 5 43.82 20.49 -20.03
C LEU A 5 42.87 20.86 -18.89
N LEU A 6 41.93 21.82 -19.11
CA LEU A 6 41.02 22.27 -18.04
C LEU A 6 39.54 22.45 -18.43
N ALA A 7 39.10 22.00 -19.61
CA ALA A 7 37.67 22.09 -19.96
C ALA A 7 37.21 20.99 -20.91
N GLY A 8 37.04 19.77 -20.40
CA GLY A 8 36.38 18.71 -21.16
C GLY A 8 36.64 17.35 -20.57
N SER A 9 35.57 16.63 -20.24
CA SER A 9 35.56 15.23 -19.78
C SER A 9 36.03 14.95 -18.35
N MET A 10 35.22 15.34 -17.37
CA MET A 10 35.02 14.44 -16.22
C MET A 10 33.65 13.79 -16.43
N PRO A 11 33.57 12.51 -16.85
CA PRO A 11 32.31 11.81 -16.98
C PRO A 11 31.68 11.73 -15.59
N LEU A 12 30.52 12.36 -15.40
CA LEU A 12 29.73 12.14 -14.20
C LEU A 12 29.41 10.64 -14.12
N ASP A 13 30.10 10.01 -13.17
CA ASP A 13 30.24 8.60 -12.89
C ASP A 13 29.04 7.67 -13.22
N PRO A 14 29.28 6.49 -13.82
CA PRO A 14 28.31 5.38 -13.89
C PRO A 14 27.90 4.80 -12.51
N LEU A 15 28.38 5.35 -11.40
CA LEU A 15 28.01 4.94 -10.03
C LEU A 15 26.59 5.36 -9.63
N ILE A 16 26.04 6.45 -10.20
CA ILE A 16 24.70 6.94 -9.82
C ILE A 16 23.57 6.04 -10.35
N ASN A 17 23.79 5.34 -11.48
CA ASN A 17 22.79 4.41 -12.02
C ASN A 17 22.70 3.08 -11.26
N LYS A 18 23.75 2.65 -10.55
CA LYS A 18 23.79 1.34 -9.87
C LYS A 18 23.14 1.38 -8.48
N ILE A 19 23.17 2.53 -7.81
CA ILE A 19 22.53 2.74 -6.49
C ILE A 19 21.00 2.80 -6.64
N ASN A 20 20.49 3.34 -7.74
CA ASN A 20 19.05 3.43 -7.99
C ASN A 20 18.37 2.07 -8.24
N GLY A 21 19.05 1.13 -8.91
CA GLY A 21 18.48 -0.18 -9.25
C GLY A 21 18.29 -1.14 -8.06
N ARG A 22 19.31 -1.28 -7.19
CA ARG A 22 19.22 -2.16 -6.00
C ARG A 22 18.33 -1.57 -4.92
N THR A 23 18.40 -0.26 -4.68
CA THR A 23 17.57 0.42 -3.68
C THR A 23 16.09 0.39 -4.05
N LYS A 24 15.73 0.52 -5.34
CA LYS A 24 14.34 0.44 -5.80
C LYS A 24 13.73 -0.95 -5.59
N ARG A 25 14.51 -2.03 -5.81
CA ARG A 25 14.05 -3.40 -5.55
C ARG A 25 13.86 -3.67 -4.06
N VAL A 26 14.81 -3.27 -3.22
CA VAL A 26 14.72 -3.45 -1.76
C VAL A 26 13.53 -2.66 -1.19
N LYS A 27 13.34 -1.40 -1.62
CA LYS A 27 12.15 -0.62 -1.24
C LYS A 27 10.84 -1.29 -1.67
N LYS A 28 10.77 -1.85 -2.89
CA LYS A 28 9.58 -2.57 -3.37
C LYS A 28 9.28 -3.81 -2.52
N GLN A 29 10.31 -4.55 -2.12
CA GLN A 29 10.16 -5.72 -1.26
C GLN A 29 9.67 -5.33 0.13
N ILE A 30 10.29 -4.32 0.76
CA ILE A 30 9.85 -3.81 2.08
C ILE A 30 8.40 -3.33 2.05
N VAL A 31 7.97 -2.67 0.97
CA VAL A 31 6.57 -2.24 0.81
C VAL A 31 5.64 -3.45 0.70
N ALA A 32 6.02 -4.50 -0.05
CA ALA A 32 5.23 -5.72 -0.15
C ALA A 32 5.13 -6.46 1.20
N GLU A 33 6.22 -6.55 1.95
CA GLU A 33 6.25 -7.15 3.29
C GLU A 33 5.39 -6.37 4.29
N LYS A 34 5.48 -5.03 4.31
CA LYS A 34 4.60 -4.19 5.13
C LYS A 34 3.13 -4.37 4.78
N LYS A 35 2.79 -4.45 3.49
CA LYS A 35 1.41 -4.71 3.05
C LYS A 35 0.92 -6.08 3.56
N GLY A 36 1.75 -7.12 3.47
CA GLY A 36 1.43 -8.45 3.99
C GLY A 36 1.18 -8.44 5.50
N SER A 37 2.09 -7.85 6.27
CA SER A 37 1.93 -7.71 7.73
C SER A 37 0.68 -6.93 8.12
N ASN A 38 0.34 -5.88 7.38
CA ASN A 38 -0.86 -5.11 7.65
C ASN A 38 -2.14 -5.88 7.31
N ILE A 39 -2.16 -6.70 6.26
CA ILE A 39 -3.30 -7.59 5.93
C ILE A 39 -3.51 -8.64 7.03
N GLU A 40 -2.43 -9.21 7.57
CA GLU A 40 -2.48 -10.15 8.68
C GLU A 40 -3.04 -9.48 9.95
N LYS A 41 -2.52 -8.30 10.31
CA LYS A 41 -3.06 -7.49 11.41
C LYS A 41 -4.55 -7.20 11.22
N LEU A 42 -4.96 -6.79 10.03
CA LEU A 42 -6.36 -6.49 9.71
C LEU A 42 -7.27 -7.69 9.98
N SER A 43 -6.79 -8.90 9.66
CA SER A 43 -7.51 -10.15 9.91
C SER A 43 -7.63 -10.48 11.41
N GLY A 44 -6.79 -9.89 12.26
CA GLY A 44 -6.93 -9.93 13.73
C GLY A 44 -7.93 -8.90 14.28
N TYR A 45 -8.13 -7.76 13.61
CA TYR A 45 -9.10 -6.74 14.03
C TYR A 45 -10.53 -7.05 13.58
N TYR A 46 -10.69 -7.60 12.38
CA TYR A 46 -12.00 -7.80 11.77
C TYR A 46 -12.13 -9.22 11.21
N SER A 47 -13.20 -9.90 11.61
CA SER A 47 -13.55 -11.22 11.08
C SER A 47 -14.12 -11.13 9.67
N GLU A 48 -14.15 -12.24 8.93
CA GLU A 48 -14.79 -12.26 7.60
C GLU A 48 -16.26 -11.81 7.64
N SER A 49 -16.99 -12.20 8.69
CA SER A 49 -18.37 -11.80 8.93
C SER A 49 -18.55 -10.29 9.06
N PHE A 50 -17.56 -9.56 9.56
CA PHE A 50 -17.61 -8.09 9.60
C PHE A 50 -17.67 -7.51 8.18
N TYR A 51 -16.85 -8.00 7.26
CA TYR A 51 -16.82 -7.51 5.88
C TYR A 51 -18.11 -7.86 5.13
N VAL A 52 -18.62 -9.07 5.32
CA VAL A 52 -19.82 -9.54 4.60
C VAL A 52 -21.08 -8.96 5.24
N ASN A 53 -21.28 -9.12 6.54
CA ASN A 53 -22.53 -8.80 7.20
C ASN A 53 -22.61 -7.33 7.66
N GLU A 54 -21.52 -6.74 8.15
CA GLU A 54 -21.54 -5.35 8.62
C GLU A 54 -21.25 -4.35 7.50
N LEU A 55 -20.26 -4.62 6.64
CA LEU A 55 -19.92 -3.73 5.52
C LEU A 55 -20.73 -4.00 4.24
N GLY A 56 -21.38 -5.18 4.13
CA GLY A 56 -22.15 -5.56 2.94
C GLY A 56 -21.28 -5.77 1.71
N ILE A 57 -20.08 -6.31 1.89
CA ILE A 57 -19.15 -6.62 0.78
C ILE A 57 -19.31 -8.11 0.45
N CYS A 58 -19.64 -8.45 -0.80
CA CYS A 58 -19.71 -9.87 -1.20
C CYS A 58 -18.38 -10.58 -0.90
N THR A 59 -18.45 -11.84 -0.45
CA THR A 59 -17.28 -12.65 -0.06
C THR A 59 -16.15 -12.64 -1.11
N GLN A 60 -16.52 -12.71 -2.39
CA GLN A 60 -15.57 -12.66 -3.52
C GLN A 60 -14.73 -11.37 -3.59
N TYR A 61 -15.24 -10.27 -3.04
CA TYR A 61 -14.59 -8.96 -3.03
C TYR A 61 -13.90 -8.63 -1.70
N VAL A 62 -14.07 -9.45 -0.65
CA VAL A 62 -13.45 -9.21 0.67
C VAL A 62 -11.93 -9.14 0.56
N SER A 63 -11.29 -10.08 -0.16
CA SER A 63 -9.85 -10.08 -0.36
C SER A 63 -9.35 -8.85 -1.12
N GLY A 64 -10.09 -8.40 -2.14
CA GLY A 64 -9.78 -7.18 -2.88
C GLY A 64 -9.93 -5.93 -2.01
N PHE A 65 -10.97 -5.88 -1.18
CA PHE A 65 -11.20 -4.81 -0.23
C PHE A 65 -10.08 -4.70 0.81
N LYS A 66 -9.58 -5.83 1.35
CA LYS A 66 -8.45 -5.82 2.28
C LYS A 66 -7.22 -5.14 1.67
N VAL A 67 -6.91 -5.44 0.40
CA VAL A 67 -5.81 -4.79 -0.32
C VAL A 67 -6.09 -3.30 -0.49
N TYR A 68 -7.28 -2.94 -0.98
CA TYR A 68 -7.70 -1.54 -1.19
C TYR A 68 -7.55 -0.69 0.08
N VAL A 69 -7.97 -1.21 1.23
CA VAL A 69 -7.88 -0.53 2.53
C VAL A 69 -6.42 -0.34 2.96
N ILE A 70 -5.57 -1.36 2.79
CA ILE A 70 -4.14 -1.27 3.14
C ILE A 70 -3.35 -0.34 2.20
N GLU A 71 -3.81 -0.15 0.96
CA GLU A 71 -3.22 0.86 0.06
C GLU A 71 -3.52 2.30 0.47
N ASN A 72 -4.55 2.51 1.31
CA ASN A 72 -4.79 3.81 1.93
C ASN A 72 -3.73 4.08 3.01
N ASN A 73 -2.76 4.95 2.69
CA ASN A 73 -1.66 5.30 3.60
C ASN A 73 -2.14 5.83 4.97
N THR A 74 -3.26 6.55 5.02
CA THR A 74 -3.80 7.06 6.28
C THR A 74 -4.31 5.91 7.14
N PHE A 75 -5.07 4.98 6.53
CA PHE A 75 -5.57 3.79 7.22
C PHE A 75 -4.42 2.91 7.71
N ALA A 76 -3.44 2.63 6.85
CA ALA A 76 -2.29 1.79 7.20
C ALA A 76 -1.50 2.37 8.40
N LYS A 77 -1.34 3.69 8.48
CA LYS A 77 -0.70 4.36 9.62
C LYS A 77 -1.51 4.25 10.90
N GLU A 78 -2.83 4.43 10.84
CA GLU A 78 -3.68 4.25 12.02
C GLU A 78 -3.73 2.79 12.48
N LEU A 79 -3.65 1.84 11.53
CA LEU A 79 -3.59 0.41 11.84
C LEU A 79 -2.28 0.05 12.57
N GLU A 80 -1.18 0.72 12.23
CA GLU A 80 0.09 0.58 12.95
C GLU A 80 0.04 1.16 14.37
N LYS A 81 -0.80 2.18 14.62
CA LYS A 81 -0.97 2.78 15.96
C LYS A 81 -1.92 1.98 16.86
N GLY A 82 -2.88 1.26 16.29
CA GLY A 82 -3.84 0.45 17.05
C GLY A 82 -5.07 1.20 17.56
N GLU A 83 -5.36 2.39 17.02
CA GLU A 83 -6.50 3.22 17.43
C GLU A 83 -7.83 2.70 16.83
N THR A 84 -8.47 1.77 17.55
CA THR A 84 -9.63 0.99 17.07
C THR A 84 -10.84 1.84 16.65
N ALA A 85 -11.13 2.94 17.35
CA ALA A 85 -12.28 3.79 17.06
C ALA A 85 -12.14 4.50 15.70
N MET A 86 -10.97 5.10 15.44
CA MET A 86 -10.70 5.80 14.19
C MET A 86 -10.67 4.84 13.01
N LEU A 87 -10.08 3.65 13.20
CA LEU A 87 -10.06 2.58 12.20
C LEU A 87 -11.47 2.16 11.77
N ARG A 88 -12.41 2.05 12.71
CA ARG A 88 -13.79 1.65 12.40
C ARG A 88 -14.50 2.69 11.52
N PHE A 89 -14.34 3.98 11.82
CA PHE A 89 -14.93 5.02 10.96
C PHE A 89 -14.32 5.01 9.55
N MET A 90 -12.99 4.88 9.46
CA MET A 90 -12.30 4.89 8.18
C MET A 90 -12.63 3.66 7.32
N ILE A 91 -12.71 2.46 7.91
CA ILE A 91 -13.01 1.24 7.14
C ILE A 91 -14.43 1.26 6.58
N ILE A 92 -15.40 1.85 7.29
CA ILE A 92 -16.79 2.02 6.81
C ILE A 92 -16.84 2.99 5.62
N ASP A 93 -16.16 4.14 5.72
CA ASP A 93 -16.06 5.10 4.62
C ASP A 93 -15.40 4.47 3.38
N LEU A 94 -14.30 3.75 3.57
CA LEU A 94 -13.61 3.03 2.50
C LEU A 94 -14.48 1.93 1.89
N ALA A 95 -15.27 1.22 2.70
CA ALA A 95 -16.20 0.21 2.21
C ALA A 95 -17.28 0.82 1.31
N ASN A 96 -17.85 1.96 1.68
CA ASN A 96 -18.83 2.65 0.86
C ASN A 96 -18.25 3.12 -0.48
N LYS A 97 -17.02 3.67 -0.47
CA LYS A 97 -16.30 4.04 -1.69
C LYS A 97 -15.96 2.84 -2.56
N TYR A 98 -15.58 1.72 -1.94
CA TYR A 98 -15.26 0.50 -2.66
C TYR A 98 -16.51 -0.07 -3.35
N LYS A 99 -17.64 -0.15 -2.63
CA LYS A 99 -18.96 -0.57 -3.14
C LYS A 99 -19.46 0.28 -4.31
N GLN A 100 -19.12 1.57 -4.39
CA GLN A 100 -19.48 2.39 -5.57
C GLN A 100 -18.72 1.99 -6.84
N ASN A 101 -17.54 1.37 -6.70
CA ASN A 101 -16.68 0.98 -7.81
C ASN A 101 -16.79 -0.51 -8.16
N ILE A 102 -17.60 -1.28 -7.42
CA ILE A 102 -17.85 -2.69 -7.69
C ILE A 102 -19.37 -2.90 -7.82
N SER A 103 -19.79 -3.70 -8.79
CA SER A 103 -21.15 -4.25 -8.75
C SER A 103 -21.11 -5.49 -7.86
N CYS A 104 -21.43 -5.29 -6.57
CA CYS A 104 -21.96 -6.39 -5.76
C CYS A 104 -23.32 -6.73 -6.36
N GLU A 105 -23.37 -7.67 -7.30
CA GLU A 105 -24.63 -8.32 -7.68
C GLU A 105 -25.06 -9.19 -6.48
N ASP A 106 -25.67 -8.56 -5.48
CA ASP A 106 -26.48 -9.25 -4.49
C ASP A 106 -27.64 -9.90 -5.24
N LYS A 107 -27.59 -11.22 -5.35
CA LYS A 107 -28.61 -12.04 -5.99
C LYS A 107 -29.53 -12.64 -4.95
#